data_AF-A0AA39HIH2-F1
#
_entry.id   AF-A0AA39HIH2-F1
#
_cell.length_a   1.000
_cell.length_b   1.000
_cell.length_c   1.000
_cell.angle_alpha   90.00
_cell.angle_beta   90.00
_cell.angle_gamma   90.00
#
_symmetry.space_group_name_H-M   'P 1'
#
loop_
_entity.id
_entity.type
_entity.pdbx_description
1 polymer ?
#
loop_
_entity_poly.entity_id
_entity_poly.type
_entity_poly.pdbx_seq_one_letter_code
_entity_poly.pdbx_strand_id
1 'polypeptide(L)'
;MKALLFCSSLTLSLCSSLFVLEPNQCSHSSELGAKGGDCDGELRICVGVDYYCEGDVCLQATVEECRQPVAPPHYKRGRGRRAVVSRVRPHRTVMASSTAFFGIQQRHLLKALIGAAAAGGSAYALFPQEAQMKSAKSGGSQKAPAKCVVDPEVVKSIERAFEKLNGPEGAKCNSLLKKHLTKEVIEKLKCRKTKLGATLYDCIRSGVHNLDAGVGVYAPDAESYKVFAELFDKIIEEYHGFNSKQKQPPVDLGEGKSKDFPPLDPKGKYIKSTRIRCGRSLAGYPFNPLLKAEDYEAMEGKVKKALESVSDKELKGVYYPLTGMTKETQKKLIADHFLFKEGDRHLQQANACNFWPQGRGIFHNNNKTFLIWVNEEDHMRIISMQEGSDVGAVLDRLVRGIKAVESKVPFSRDDRLGWLTFCPTNLGSTVRASVHIKLPLVSARKDFKQICDKLNLQVRGIHGEHSESEGGVYDISNKARLGISEYQAVKQMYDGVKKLIEMEKEMEKKK
;
A
#
# COMPACT_ATOMS: atom_id res chain seq x y z
N MET A 1 -16.19 -46.20 28.18
CA MET A 1 -17.16 -46.60 29.22
C MET A 1 -16.84 -45.82 30.50
N LYS A 2 -17.88 -45.22 31.12
CA LYS A 2 -17.92 -44.45 32.41
C LYS A 2 -17.17 -43.09 32.38
N ALA A 3 -17.77 -41.89 32.35
CA ALA A 3 -18.87 -41.26 33.13
C ALA A 3 -18.61 -41.35 34.64
N LEU A 4 -18.74 -40.35 35.52
CA LEU A 4 -19.28 -38.97 35.56
C LEU A 4 -18.93 -38.49 36.99
N LEU A 5 -18.65 -37.19 37.25
CA LEU A 5 -19.23 -36.39 38.36
C LEU A 5 -18.50 -35.06 38.64
N PHE A 6 -19.33 -34.05 38.85
CA PHE A 6 -19.12 -32.65 39.29
C PHE A 6 -18.41 -32.51 40.64
N CYS A 7 -17.66 -31.42 40.88
CA CYS A 7 -18.15 -30.19 41.55
C CYS A 7 -16.99 -29.20 41.91
N SER A 8 -17.25 -27.90 41.68
CA SER A 8 -16.81 -26.69 42.40
C SER A 8 -15.47 -26.64 43.17
N SER A 9 -14.60 -25.67 42.84
CA SER A 9 -14.38 -24.44 43.65
C SER A 9 -13.10 -23.70 43.24
N LEU A 10 -13.22 -22.38 43.12
CA LEU A 10 -12.14 -21.39 43.06
C LEU A 10 -11.07 -21.62 44.15
N THR A 11 -9.81 -21.64 43.75
CA THR A 11 -8.70 -21.20 44.62
C THR A 11 -7.70 -20.42 43.77
N LEU A 12 -7.58 -19.13 44.07
CA LEU A 12 -6.41 -18.33 43.72
C LEU A 12 -5.18 -18.99 44.33
N SER A 13 -4.15 -19.22 43.53
CA SER A 13 -2.79 -19.41 44.04
C SER A 13 -1.87 -18.45 43.30
N LEU A 14 -1.51 -17.37 43.99
CA LEU A 14 -0.28 -16.63 43.73
C LEU A 14 0.89 -17.62 43.85
N CYS A 15 1.63 -17.81 42.76
CA CYS A 15 2.95 -18.42 42.84
C CYS A 15 3.93 -17.46 42.18
N SER A 16 4.54 -16.63 43.02
CA SER A 16 5.73 -15.86 42.69
C SER A 16 6.89 -16.84 42.55
N SER A 17 7.33 -17.09 41.31
CA SER A 17 8.59 -17.78 41.08
C SER A 17 9.67 -16.74 40.80
N LEU A 18 10.36 -16.34 41.86
CA LEU A 18 11.72 -15.80 41.78
C LEU A 18 12.59 -16.87 41.09
N PHE A 19 13.15 -16.56 39.93
CA PHE A 19 14.33 -17.27 39.47
C PHE A 19 15.57 -16.47 39.85
N VAL A 20 16.29 -17.04 40.80
CA VAL A 20 17.67 -16.73 41.17
C VAL A 20 18.54 -17.17 39.98
N LEU A 21 19.33 -16.24 39.43
CA LEU A 21 20.39 -16.57 38.49
C LEU A 21 21.70 -16.66 39.26
N GLU A 22 22.22 -17.87 39.43
CA GLU A 22 23.62 -18.11 39.82
C GLU A 22 24.53 -18.18 38.58
N PRO A 23 25.83 -17.80 38.71
CA PRO A 23 26.74 -17.64 37.59
C PRO A 23 27.58 -18.91 37.30
N ASN A 24 28.20 -18.91 36.12
CA ASN A 24 29.28 -19.79 35.62
C ASN A 24 28.86 -21.05 34.85
N GLN A 25 29.14 -21.05 33.55
CA GLN A 25 30.24 -21.83 32.95
C GLN A 25 30.37 -21.45 31.47
N CYS A 26 31.46 -20.75 31.13
CA CYS A 26 31.91 -20.56 29.76
C CYS A 26 33.38 -20.97 29.72
N SER A 27 33.67 -22.09 29.07
CA SER A 27 35.02 -22.59 28.82
C SER A 27 35.40 -22.42 27.35
N HIS A 28 36.60 -21.86 27.14
CA HIS A 28 37.40 -21.85 25.91
C HIS A 28 36.90 -20.98 24.74
N SER A 29 37.72 -20.23 24.00
CA SER A 29 39.05 -19.62 24.15
C SER A 29 39.37 -19.03 22.77
N SER A 30 39.72 -17.75 22.67
CA SER A 30 40.79 -17.22 21.80
C SER A 30 40.68 -15.71 21.67
N GLU A 31 41.56 -15.03 22.42
CA GLU A 31 42.35 -13.84 22.10
C GLU A 31 41.90 -12.93 20.93
N LEU A 32 41.73 -11.63 21.23
CA LEU A 32 42.71 -10.58 20.87
C LEU A 32 42.20 -9.18 21.25
N GLY A 33 43.04 -8.42 21.97
CA GLY A 33 43.20 -6.98 21.77
C GLY A 33 42.37 -6.03 22.64
N ALA A 34 42.89 -5.69 23.81
CA ALA A 34 42.47 -4.52 24.58
C ALA A 34 42.95 -3.21 23.92
N LYS A 35 42.07 -2.21 23.81
CA LYS A 35 42.35 -0.77 24.03
C LYS A 35 41.08 -0.07 24.51
N GLY A 36 41.19 0.63 25.64
CA GLY A 36 40.07 1.27 26.35
C GLY A 36 39.64 2.62 25.78
N GLY A 37 38.53 3.11 26.34
CA GLY A 37 37.99 4.45 26.15
C GLY A 37 36.55 4.53 26.68
N ASP A 38 36.38 5.34 27.72
CA ASP A 38 35.19 5.74 28.48
C ASP A 38 33.78 5.40 27.95
N CYS A 39 32.97 4.85 28.86
CA CYS A 39 31.50 4.86 28.77
C CYS A 39 30.97 5.70 29.94
N ASP A 40 30.69 6.98 29.65
CA ASP A 40 29.82 7.81 30.48
C ASP A 40 28.39 7.26 30.43
N GLY A 41 27.80 7.11 31.61
CA GLY A 41 26.47 6.56 31.81
C GLY A 41 25.37 7.57 31.50
N GLU A 42 24.27 7.08 30.93
CA GLU A 42 22.97 7.70 31.09
C GLU A 42 21.91 6.65 31.48
N LEU A 43 21.30 6.94 32.63
CA LEU A 43 20.15 6.29 33.23
C LEU A 43 18.96 6.26 32.23
N ARG A 44 18.41 5.08 31.93
CA ARG A 44 17.07 4.99 31.33
C ARG A 44 16.03 4.82 32.42
N ILE A 45 15.23 5.86 32.64
CA ILE A 45 14.02 5.81 33.47
C ILE A 45 12.93 5.08 32.67
N CYS A 46 12.49 3.92 33.14
CA CYS A 46 11.26 3.29 32.66
C CYS A 46 10.05 3.93 33.36
N VAL A 47 9.27 4.74 32.65
CA VAL A 47 7.95 5.18 33.11
C VAL A 47 6.94 4.13 32.65
N GLY A 48 6.45 3.31 33.59
CA GLY A 48 5.27 2.46 33.37
C GLY A 48 4.01 3.31 33.52
N VAL A 49 3.10 3.22 32.56
CA VAL A 49 1.75 3.80 32.67
C VAL A 49 0.78 2.65 32.93
N ASP A 50 0.25 2.59 34.15
CA ASP A 50 -0.83 1.66 34.50
C ASP A 50 -2.18 2.24 34.06
N TYR A 51 -2.98 1.44 33.34
CA TYR A 51 -4.37 1.75 33.03
C TYR A 51 -5.28 1.02 34.02
N TYR A 52 -6.24 1.74 34.60
CA TYR A 52 -7.34 1.15 35.36
C TYR A 52 -8.58 1.07 34.47
N CYS A 53 -9.17 -0.12 34.36
CA CYS A 53 -10.45 -0.32 33.66
C CYS A 53 -11.53 -0.72 34.66
N GLU A 54 -12.60 0.07 34.74
CA GLU A 54 -13.91 -0.37 35.23
C GLU A 54 -14.92 -0.24 34.09
N GLY A 55 -15.24 -1.36 33.42
CA GLY A 55 -16.19 -1.41 32.31
C GLY A 55 -15.70 -0.73 31.01
N ASP A 56 -16.63 -0.44 30.10
CA ASP A 56 -16.36 -0.09 28.70
C ASP A 56 -15.93 1.39 28.44
N VAL A 57 -15.26 2.05 29.40
CA VAL A 57 -14.72 3.42 29.18
C VAL A 57 -13.33 3.59 29.80
N CYS A 58 -12.35 4.01 28.98
CA CYS A 58 -11.02 4.47 29.44
C CYS A 58 -10.98 6.01 29.50
N LEU A 59 -10.54 6.57 30.64
CA LEU A 59 -10.25 8.00 30.79
C LEU A 59 -8.74 8.22 31.01
N GLN A 60 -8.22 9.30 30.41
CA GLN A 60 -6.81 9.67 30.36
C GLN A 60 -6.39 10.42 31.64
N ALA A 61 -5.28 10.02 32.28
CA ALA A 61 -4.71 10.75 33.43
C ALA A 61 -3.43 11.50 33.04
N THR A 62 -3.36 12.79 33.39
CA THR A 62 -2.19 13.67 33.28
C THR A 62 -1.29 13.54 34.51
N VAL A 63 0.03 13.54 34.31
CA VAL A 63 1.04 13.42 35.37
C VAL A 63 1.41 14.81 35.91
N GLU A 64 1.20 15.06 37.20
CA GLU A 64 1.85 16.13 37.97
C GLU A 64 2.95 15.53 38.85
N GLU A 65 4.15 16.12 38.82
CA GLU A 65 5.31 15.72 39.64
C GLU A 65 5.13 16.13 41.10
N CYS A 66 5.36 15.21 42.04
CA CYS A 66 5.65 15.54 43.44
C CYS A 66 6.80 14.68 43.98
N ARG A 67 7.82 15.35 44.53
CA ARG A 67 9.06 14.77 45.08
C ARG A 67 8.97 14.49 46.59
N GLN A 68 9.72 13.46 47.01
CA GLN A 68 10.30 13.16 48.35
C GLN A 68 9.44 12.41 49.40
N PRO A 69 10.04 11.83 50.48
CA PRO A 69 10.92 10.66 50.48
C PRO A 69 10.46 9.57 51.50
N VAL A 70 11.08 8.39 51.43
CA VAL A 70 10.72 7.16 52.17
C VAL A 70 11.17 7.17 53.64
N ALA A 71 10.31 6.68 54.56
CA ALA A 71 10.69 6.14 55.87
C ALA A 71 9.73 5.00 56.32
N PRO A 72 10.16 4.02 57.16
CA PRO A 72 9.57 2.67 57.22
C PRO A 72 8.77 2.40 58.53
N PRO A 73 8.38 1.16 58.89
CA PRO A 73 6.99 0.74 59.06
C PRO A 73 6.51 0.68 60.53
N HIS A 74 5.21 0.88 60.77
CA HIS A 74 4.59 0.49 62.05
C HIS A 74 3.23 -0.21 61.88
N TYR A 75 3.19 -1.39 62.48
CA TYR A 75 2.08 -2.31 62.67
C TYR A 75 1.05 -1.73 63.67
N LYS A 76 -0.27 -1.81 63.39
CA LYS A 76 -1.30 -2.03 64.44
C LYS A 76 -2.68 -2.41 63.90
N ARG A 77 -3.34 -3.22 64.74
CA ARG A 77 -4.58 -3.98 64.57
C ARG A 77 -5.86 -3.13 64.59
N GLY A 78 -6.85 -3.58 63.82
CA GLY A 78 -8.17 -3.97 64.34
C GLY A 78 -9.34 -2.97 64.28
N ARG A 79 -10.44 -3.41 63.65
CA ARG A 79 -11.81 -3.60 64.21
C ARG A 79 -12.85 -3.51 63.09
N GLY A 80 -13.69 -4.54 62.98
CA GLY A 80 -14.78 -4.59 62.00
C GLY A 80 -16.04 -3.86 62.45
N ARG A 81 -17.04 -3.81 61.55
CA ARG A 81 -18.47 -3.78 61.83
C ARG A 81 -19.25 -4.31 60.62
N ARG A 82 -20.38 -4.96 60.93
CA ARG A 82 -21.24 -5.79 60.07
C ARG A 82 -22.26 -4.97 59.25
N ALA A 83 -22.62 -5.58 58.12
CA ALA A 83 -23.95 -5.75 57.50
C ALA A 83 -24.78 -4.51 57.11
N VAL A 84 -25.33 -4.51 55.89
CA VAL A 84 -26.73 -4.92 55.58
C VAL A 84 -26.82 -5.27 54.08
N VAL A 85 -27.51 -6.38 53.78
CA VAL A 85 -27.90 -6.84 52.44
C VAL A 85 -29.38 -6.48 52.23
N SER A 86 -29.73 -5.91 51.07
CA SER A 86 -31.10 -5.92 50.56
C SER A 86 -31.13 -6.30 49.08
N ARG A 87 -31.89 -7.36 48.79
CA ARG A 87 -32.16 -7.94 47.47
C ARG A 87 -33.12 -7.07 46.65
N VAL A 88 -32.92 -7.00 45.33
CA VAL A 88 -33.97 -6.75 44.35
C VAL A 88 -33.87 -7.80 43.23
N ARG A 89 -35.00 -8.42 42.89
CA ARG A 89 -35.17 -9.46 41.85
C ARG A 89 -35.35 -8.84 40.46
N PRO A 90 -34.98 -9.53 39.36
CA PRO A 90 -35.31 -9.11 38.00
C PRO A 90 -36.65 -9.69 37.51
N HIS A 91 -37.39 -8.89 36.73
CA HIS A 91 -38.59 -9.30 36.00
C HIS A 91 -38.22 -9.98 34.67
N ARG A 92 -38.85 -11.13 34.41
CA ARG A 92 -39.01 -11.77 33.09
C ARG A 92 -40.23 -11.17 32.39
N THR A 93 -40.16 -11.05 31.06
CA THR A 93 -41.34 -11.11 30.18
C THR A 93 -41.01 -12.01 28.99
N VAL A 94 -41.96 -12.88 28.63
CA VAL A 94 -41.88 -13.96 27.65
C VAL A 94 -43.00 -13.80 26.63
N MET A 95 -42.64 -14.05 25.35
CA MET A 95 -43.43 -14.47 24.17
C MET A 95 -44.64 -13.67 23.65
N ALA A 96 -44.64 -13.49 22.32
CA ALA A 96 -45.64 -14.14 21.46
C ALA A 96 -45.10 -14.34 20.03
N SER A 97 -45.46 -15.49 19.47
CA SER A 97 -45.22 -15.99 18.11
C SER A 97 -46.55 -15.95 17.35
N SER A 98 -46.52 -15.71 16.03
CA SER A 98 -47.60 -16.13 15.13
C SER A 98 -47.11 -16.25 13.68
N THR A 99 -47.31 -17.42 13.10
CA THR A 99 -47.08 -17.80 11.69
C THR A 99 -48.38 -17.77 10.87
N ALA A 100 -48.25 -17.37 9.61
CA ALA A 100 -48.95 -17.79 8.37
C ALA A 100 -50.50 -17.75 8.26
N PHE A 101 -51.00 -17.08 7.20
CA PHE A 101 -51.76 -17.62 6.05
C PHE A 101 -52.42 -16.49 5.23
N PHE A 102 -52.20 -16.46 3.91
CA PHE A 102 -53.20 -16.38 2.82
C PHE A 102 -52.51 -16.10 1.48
N GLY A 103 -52.99 -16.74 0.40
CA GLY A 103 -52.49 -16.57 -0.96
C GLY A 103 -53.56 -16.22 -1.98
N ILE A 104 -53.05 -15.94 -3.19
CA ILE A 104 -53.64 -16.07 -4.55
C ILE A 104 -54.56 -14.94 -5.10
N GLN A 105 -54.27 -14.59 -6.38
CA GLN A 105 -55.00 -13.80 -7.42
C GLN A 105 -54.68 -12.30 -7.49
N GLN A 106 -54.43 -11.62 -8.63
CA GLN A 106 -54.49 -11.93 -10.07
C GLN A 106 -53.74 -10.83 -10.91
N ARG A 107 -53.59 -11.12 -12.21
CA ARG A 107 -52.86 -10.51 -13.36
C ARG A 107 -53.06 -9.02 -13.77
N HIS A 108 -52.18 -8.60 -14.71
CA HIS A 108 -52.17 -7.48 -15.71
C HIS A 108 -51.40 -6.21 -15.28
N LEU A 109 -50.47 -5.60 -16.05
CA LEU A 109 -50.39 -5.34 -17.51
C LEU A 109 -48.96 -5.47 -18.10
N LEU A 110 -48.89 -5.62 -19.43
CA LEU A 110 -47.71 -5.73 -20.30
C LEU A 110 -47.84 -4.73 -21.47
N LYS A 111 -46.69 -4.24 -21.98
CA LYS A 111 -46.35 -3.67 -23.31
C LYS A 111 -46.58 -2.18 -23.63
N ALA A 112 -45.48 -1.50 -23.98
CA ALA A 112 -45.18 -0.77 -25.24
C ALA A 112 -43.83 -0.02 -25.04
N LEU A 113 -42.87 0.14 -25.96
CA LEU A 113 -42.75 -0.07 -27.41
C LEU A 113 -41.25 -0.12 -27.78
N ILE A 114 -40.95 -0.82 -28.87
CA ILE A 114 -39.68 -0.89 -29.61
C ILE A 114 -39.73 0.17 -30.73
N GLY A 115 -38.60 0.76 -31.13
CA GLY A 115 -38.44 1.27 -32.51
C GLY A 115 -37.23 2.18 -32.80
N ALA A 116 -36.35 1.69 -33.70
CA ALA A 116 -35.49 2.34 -34.72
C ALA A 116 -34.59 3.55 -34.33
N ALA A 117 -33.27 3.63 -34.58
CA ALA A 117 -32.41 3.41 -35.76
C ALA A 117 -32.15 4.66 -36.64
N ALA A 118 -30.85 4.95 -36.83
CA ALA A 118 -30.17 5.56 -37.98
C ALA A 118 -30.13 7.11 -38.19
N ALA A 119 -28.90 7.61 -38.13
CA ALA A 119 -28.18 8.41 -39.15
C ALA A 119 -28.65 9.83 -39.53
N GLY A 120 -27.70 10.77 -39.37
CA GLY A 120 -27.27 11.66 -40.46
C GLY A 120 -27.61 13.14 -40.32
N GLY A 121 -26.62 13.98 -40.64
CA GLY A 121 -26.89 15.24 -41.35
C GLY A 121 -26.54 16.54 -40.63
N SER A 122 -25.30 16.98 -40.83
CA SER A 122 -24.84 18.36 -40.69
C SER A 122 -25.62 19.31 -41.61
N ALA A 123 -25.95 20.52 -41.14
CA ALA A 123 -26.36 21.63 -41.98
C ALA A 123 -25.69 22.93 -41.50
N TYR A 124 -24.70 23.36 -42.27
CA TYR A 124 -24.18 24.72 -42.31
C TYR A 124 -25.20 25.63 -43.03
N ALA A 125 -25.41 26.84 -42.52
CA ALA A 125 -25.93 27.96 -43.32
C ALA A 125 -25.25 29.27 -42.91
N LEU A 126 -24.99 30.09 -43.93
CA LEU A 126 -24.00 31.15 -44.06
C LEU A 126 -24.61 32.57 -43.91
N PHE A 127 -23.84 33.47 -43.26
CA PHE A 127 -23.65 34.94 -43.48
C PHE A 127 -24.83 35.94 -43.32
N PRO A 128 -24.58 37.26 -43.07
CA PRO A 128 -23.36 38.05 -43.33
C PRO A 128 -22.81 38.96 -42.19
N GLN A 129 -21.59 39.45 -42.43
CA GLN A 129 -20.86 40.50 -41.69
C GLN A 129 -21.52 41.87 -41.81
N GLU A 130 -21.41 42.69 -40.76
CA GLU A 130 -21.02 44.09 -40.89
C GLU A 130 -20.33 44.59 -39.62
N ALA A 131 -19.24 45.33 -39.82
CA ALA A 131 -18.34 45.83 -38.80
C ALA A 131 -18.78 47.22 -38.32
N GLN A 132 -18.77 47.46 -37.01
CA GLN A 132 -18.55 48.80 -36.46
C GLN A 132 -17.55 48.75 -35.30
N MET A 133 -16.42 49.37 -35.55
CA MET A 133 -15.33 49.66 -34.63
C MET A 133 -15.78 50.77 -33.67
N LYS A 134 -15.94 50.45 -32.38
CA LYS A 134 -16.00 51.46 -31.31
C LYS A 134 -14.96 51.10 -30.26
N SER A 135 -14.01 51.99 -30.07
CA SER A 135 -13.00 51.91 -29.01
C SER A 135 -13.69 52.02 -27.65
N ALA A 136 -13.71 50.93 -26.89
CA ALA A 136 -14.04 50.95 -25.48
C ALA A 136 -12.84 50.41 -24.70
N LYS A 137 -12.25 51.28 -23.87
CA LYS A 137 -11.23 50.95 -22.88
C LYS A 137 -11.78 49.84 -21.96
N SER A 138 -11.30 48.60 -22.11
CA SER A 138 -11.58 47.54 -21.15
C SER A 138 -10.61 47.68 -19.98
N GLY A 139 -11.09 48.33 -18.92
CA GLY A 139 -10.50 48.20 -17.59
C GLY A 139 -10.48 46.71 -17.23
N GLY A 140 -9.29 46.15 -17.03
CA GLY A 140 -9.12 44.80 -16.54
C GLY A 140 -9.77 44.66 -15.18
N SER A 141 -10.92 44.01 -15.10
CA SER A 141 -11.45 43.57 -13.81
C SER A 141 -10.55 42.43 -13.35
N GLN A 142 -9.63 42.74 -12.43
CA GLN A 142 -9.01 41.71 -11.61
C GLN A 142 -10.14 40.95 -10.91
N LYS A 143 -10.38 39.70 -11.30
CA LYS A 143 -11.25 38.80 -10.53
C LYS A 143 -10.67 38.77 -9.12
N ALA A 144 -11.47 39.18 -8.14
CA ALA A 144 -11.12 39.02 -6.73
C ALA A 144 -10.63 37.58 -6.49
N PRO A 145 -9.54 37.37 -5.73
CA PRO A 145 -9.04 36.02 -5.47
C PRO A 145 -10.16 35.21 -4.84
N ALA A 146 -10.48 34.06 -5.46
CA ALA A 146 -11.48 33.15 -4.93
C ALA A 146 -11.14 32.84 -3.47
N LYS A 147 -12.13 33.00 -2.57
CA LYS A 147 -11.95 32.77 -1.14
C LYS A 147 -11.35 31.39 -0.92
N CYS A 148 -10.22 31.32 -0.19
CA CYS A 148 -9.54 30.08 0.12
C CYS A 148 -10.52 29.11 0.83
N VAL A 149 -10.75 27.93 0.24
CA VAL A 149 -11.68 26.92 0.77
C VAL A 149 -11.02 25.91 1.70
N VAL A 150 -9.69 26.02 1.86
CA VAL A 150 -8.88 25.19 2.74
C VAL A 150 -8.75 25.87 4.10
N ASP A 151 -8.76 25.09 5.17
CA ASP A 151 -8.55 25.58 6.53
C ASP A 151 -7.24 26.39 6.62
N PRO A 152 -7.26 27.61 7.21
CA PRO A 152 -6.06 28.45 7.35
C PRO A 152 -4.87 27.74 8.01
N GLU A 153 -5.10 26.82 8.94
CA GLU A 153 -4.02 26.07 9.60
C GLU A 153 -3.40 25.01 8.68
N VAL A 154 -4.20 24.43 7.78
CA VAL A 154 -3.69 23.54 6.73
C VAL A 154 -2.87 24.34 5.72
N VAL A 155 -3.30 25.55 5.35
CA VAL A 155 -2.52 26.45 4.48
C VAL A 155 -1.16 26.77 5.12
N LYS A 156 -1.14 27.14 6.40
CA LYS A 156 0.11 27.35 7.14
C LYS A 156 0.97 26.10 7.19
N SER A 157 0.37 24.91 7.31
CA SER A 157 1.11 23.64 7.29
C SER A 157 1.79 23.37 5.94
N ILE A 158 1.16 23.78 4.83
CA ILE A 158 1.76 23.72 3.48
C ILE A 158 2.94 24.69 3.37
N GLU A 159 2.79 25.91 3.89
CA GLU A 159 3.85 26.92 3.87
C GLU A 159 5.05 26.48 4.73
N ARG A 160 4.81 25.97 5.96
CA ARG A 160 5.85 25.37 6.81
C ARG A 160 6.52 24.17 6.17
N ALA A 161 5.76 23.33 5.46
CA ALA A 161 6.32 22.20 4.72
C ALA A 161 7.33 22.64 3.66
N PHE A 162 7.02 23.71 2.92
CA PHE A 162 7.93 24.29 1.93
C PHE A 162 9.18 24.89 2.56
N GLU A 163 9.02 25.63 3.67
CA GLU A 163 10.14 26.16 4.44
C GLU A 163 11.06 25.05 4.95
N LYS A 164 10.49 23.97 5.48
CA LYS A 164 11.26 22.81 5.94
C LYS A 164 12.05 22.13 4.80
N LEU A 165 11.42 21.93 3.63
CA LEU A 165 12.07 21.32 2.47
C LEU A 165 13.21 22.19 1.89
N ASN A 166 13.08 23.52 1.96
CA ASN A 166 14.06 24.47 1.40
C ASN A 166 15.00 25.09 2.45
N GLY A 167 14.75 24.85 3.73
CA GLY A 167 15.54 25.32 4.85
C GLY A 167 16.69 24.37 5.24
N PRO A 168 17.33 24.62 6.40
CA PRO A 168 18.48 23.83 6.85
C PRO A 168 18.18 22.33 7.01
N GLU A 169 16.99 21.97 7.49
CA GLU A 169 16.57 20.55 7.63
C GLU A 169 16.55 19.83 6.27
N GLY A 170 16.02 20.51 5.24
CA GLY A 170 15.92 19.98 3.89
C GLY A 170 17.21 20.04 3.07
N ALA A 171 18.34 20.51 3.62
CA ALA A 171 19.57 20.74 2.86
C ALA A 171 20.05 19.51 2.07
N LYS A 172 19.95 18.32 2.66
CA LYS A 172 20.34 17.03 2.03
C LYS A 172 19.19 16.31 1.31
N CYS A 173 17.99 16.88 1.30
CA CYS A 173 16.84 16.30 0.60
C CYS A 173 17.03 16.46 -0.91
N ASN A 174 16.88 15.35 -1.64
CA ASN A 174 16.96 15.27 -3.10
C ASN A 174 15.65 14.72 -3.72
N SER A 175 14.54 14.81 -2.99
CA SER A 175 13.25 14.28 -3.42
C SER A 175 12.70 15.04 -4.63
N LEU A 176 11.93 14.34 -5.48
CA LEU A 176 11.17 14.99 -6.55
C LEU A 176 10.15 16.00 -6.00
N LEU A 177 9.60 15.75 -4.80
CA LEU A 177 8.76 16.71 -4.09
C LEU A 177 9.50 18.05 -3.90
N LYS A 178 10.67 18.04 -3.26
CA LYS A 178 11.44 19.27 -3.00
C LYS A 178 11.77 20.00 -4.31
N LYS A 179 12.14 19.24 -5.34
CA LYS A 179 12.52 19.81 -6.64
C LYS A 179 11.36 20.55 -7.33
N HIS A 180 10.14 20.01 -7.25
CA HIS A 180 8.99 20.50 -8.03
C HIS A 180 7.97 21.30 -7.22
N LEU A 181 8.03 21.27 -5.89
CA LEU A 181 7.20 22.12 -5.04
C LEU A 181 7.79 23.53 -4.94
N THR A 182 7.64 24.34 -5.98
CA THR A 182 8.09 25.75 -6.00
C THR A 182 7.11 26.68 -5.29
N LYS A 183 7.55 27.92 -5.00
CA LYS A 183 6.66 28.97 -4.47
C LYS A 183 5.47 29.21 -5.40
N GLU A 184 5.67 29.22 -6.72
CA GLU A 184 4.55 29.42 -7.65
C GLU A 184 3.55 28.25 -7.60
N VAL A 185 4.05 27.02 -7.49
CA VAL A 185 3.18 25.83 -7.36
C VAL A 185 2.36 25.91 -6.08
N ILE A 186 2.96 26.34 -4.97
CA ILE A 186 2.25 26.52 -3.69
C ILE A 186 1.16 27.57 -3.80
N GLU A 187 1.45 28.76 -4.33
CA GLU A 187 0.44 29.82 -4.43
C GLU A 187 -0.75 29.39 -5.30
N LYS A 188 -0.52 28.60 -6.34
CA LYS A 188 -1.60 28.05 -7.18
C LYS A 188 -2.43 26.98 -6.47
N LEU A 189 -1.81 26.17 -5.60
CA LEU A 189 -2.40 24.93 -5.09
C LEU A 189 -2.83 24.95 -3.62
N LYS A 190 -2.27 25.83 -2.78
CA LYS A 190 -2.48 25.81 -1.31
C LYS A 190 -3.92 26.00 -0.86
N CYS A 191 -4.72 26.68 -1.67
CA CYS A 191 -6.15 26.90 -1.44
C CYS A 191 -7.07 25.94 -2.19
N ARG A 192 -6.52 24.90 -2.82
CA ARG A 192 -7.27 23.89 -3.58
C ARG A 192 -7.58 22.67 -2.71
N LYS A 193 -8.75 22.09 -2.95
CA LYS A 193 -9.28 20.92 -2.24
C LYS A 193 -10.02 20.03 -3.24
N THR A 194 -9.91 18.71 -3.10
CA THR A 194 -10.70 17.76 -3.90
C THR A 194 -12.14 17.67 -3.38
N LYS A 195 -13.04 17.01 -4.12
CA LYS A 195 -14.42 16.77 -3.71
C LYS A 195 -14.52 15.92 -2.44
N LEU A 196 -13.60 14.99 -2.25
CA LEU A 196 -13.52 14.16 -1.04
C LEU A 196 -12.73 14.85 0.09
N GLY A 197 -12.21 16.03 -0.18
CA GLY A 197 -11.67 16.91 0.82
C GLY A 197 -10.15 16.85 1.02
N ALA A 198 -9.43 16.15 0.14
CA ALA A 198 -7.98 16.13 0.18
C ALA A 198 -7.39 17.48 -0.20
N THR A 199 -6.28 17.82 0.46
CA THR A 199 -5.53 19.05 0.30
C THR A 199 -4.13 18.77 -0.25
N LEU A 200 -3.40 19.82 -0.64
CA LEU A 200 -2.01 19.67 -1.03
C LEU A 200 -1.15 19.10 0.11
N TYR A 201 -1.47 19.43 1.37
CA TYR A 201 -0.72 18.92 2.52
C TYR A 201 -0.78 17.39 2.59
N ASP A 202 -1.97 16.81 2.41
CA ASP A 202 -2.17 15.36 2.40
C ASP A 202 -1.30 14.68 1.33
N CYS A 203 -1.12 15.34 0.17
CA CYS A 203 -0.29 14.82 -0.92
C CYS A 203 1.21 14.83 -0.58
N ILE A 204 1.71 15.86 0.12
CA ILE A 204 3.15 16.09 0.32
C ILE A 204 3.66 15.63 1.69
N ARG A 205 2.75 15.34 2.63
CA ARG A 205 3.05 15.06 4.04
C ARG A 205 4.16 14.04 4.22
N SER A 206 4.10 12.90 3.52
CA SER A 206 5.11 11.85 3.64
C SER A 206 6.52 12.36 3.29
N GLY A 207 6.70 13.11 2.20
CA GLY A 207 8.02 13.62 1.80
C GLY A 207 8.55 14.73 2.71
N VAL A 208 7.67 15.47 3.38
CA VAL A 208 8.05 16.49 4.37
C VAL A 208 8.57 15.84 5.66
N HIS A 209 7.96 14.74 6.09
CA HIS A 209 8.41 13.99 7.26
C HIS A 209 9.60 13.07 6.96
N ASN A 210 9.70 12.56 5.74
CA ASN A 210 10.76 11.66 5.29
C ASN A 210 11.63 12.33 4.22
N LEU A 211 12.56 13.18 4.65
CA LEU A 211 13.39 14.02 3.76
C LEU A 211 14.36 13.24 2.87
N ASP A 212 14.57 11.96 3.16
CA ASP A 212 15.36 11.02 2.37
C ASP A 212 14.52 10.26 1.30
N ALA A 213 13.23 10.57 1.18
CA ALA A 213 12.38 10.00 0.14
C ALA A 213 12.89 10.36 -1.27
N GLY A 214 12.86 9.40 -2.20
CA GLY A 214 13.17 9.67 -3.61
C GLY A 214 12.09 10.51 -4.31
N VAL A 215 10.81 10.25 -4.00
CA VAL A 215 9.67 10.94 -4.64
C VAL A 215 8.98 11.88 -3.66
N GLY A 216 8.37 11.35 -2.60
CA GLY A 216 7.82 12.14 -1.49
C GLY A 216 6.36 12.58 -1.60
N VAL A 217 5.63 12.17 -2.64
CA VAL A 217 4.20 12.47 -2.79
C VAL A 217 3.33 11.22 -2.98
N TYR A 218 2.09 11.31 -2.51
CA TYR A 218 1.04 10.32 -2.73
C TYR A 218 -0.28 11.02 -3.06
N ALA A 219 -1.19 10.37 -3.78
CA ALA A 219 -2.51 10.92 -4.10
C ALA A 219 -3.53 10.40 -3.09
N PRO A 220 -4.24 11.25 -2.32
CA PRO A 220 -5.30 10.76 -1.41
C PRO A 220 -6.56 10.25 -2.12
N ASP A 221 -6.85 10.76 -3.32
CA ASP A 221 -7.91 10.27 -4.20
C ASP A 221 -7.52 10.41 -5.69
N ALA A 222 -8.32 9.84 -6.58
CA ALA A 222 -8.11 9.94 -8.04
C ALA A 222 -8.14 11.40 -8.55
N GLU A 223 -8.94 12.26 -7.93
CA GLU A 223 -9.07 13.66 -8.33
C GLU A 223 -7.83 14.49 -7.97
N SER A 224 -7.04 14.05 -7.00
CA SER A 224 -5.79 14.69 -6.57
C SER A 224 -4.79 14.81 -7.73
N TYR A 225 -4.74 13.84 -8.63
CA TYR A 225 -3.92 13.92 -9.85
C TYR A 225 -4.34 15.04 -10.81
N LYS A 226 -5.59 15.52 -10.72
CA LYS A 226 -6.13 16.62 -11.55
C LYS A 226 -6.07 17.94 -10.81
N VAL A 227 -6.48 17.97 -9.55
CA VAL A 227 -6.52 19.20 -8.73
C VAL A 227 -5.11 19.71 -8.44
N PHE A 228 -4.15 18.81 -8.20
CA PHE A 228 -2.76 19.13 -7.90
C PHE A 228 -1.82 18.80 -9.09
N ALA A 229 -2.35 18.83 -10.32
CA ALA A 229 -1.62 18.47 -11.53
C ALA A 229 -0.33 19.29 -11.74
N GLU A 230 -0.30 20.57 -11.34
CA GLU A 230 0.90 21.42 -11.43
C GLU A 230 2.12 20.81 -10.71
N LEU A 231 1.89 20.03 -9.64
CA LEU A 231 2.93 19.28 -8.94
C LEU A 231 3.08 17.87 -9.50
N PHE A 232 1.97 17.12 -9.59
CA PHE A 232 2.01 15.71 -9.99
C PHE A 232 2.55 15.50 -11.41
N ASP A 233 2.17 16.34 -12.37
CA ASP A 233 2.61 16.18 -13.76
C ASP A 233 4.12 16.34 -13.88
N LYS A 234 4.74 17.25 -13.12
CA LYS A 234 6.19 17.45 -13.13
C LYS A 234 6.93 16.27 -12.50
N ILE A 235 6.41 15.73 -11.40
CA ILE A 235 6.96 14.54 -10.76
C ILE A 235 6.80 13.30 -11.67
N ILE A 236 5.64 13.14 -12.30
CA ILE A 236 5.36 12.03 -13.23
C ILE A 236 6.24 12.13 -14.47
N GLU A 237 6.41 13.33 -15.03
CA GLU A 237 7.26 13.58 -16.19
C GLU A 237 8.72 13.25 -15.87
N GLU A 238 9.25 13.67 -14.72
CA GLU A 238 10.62 13.37 -14.34
C GLU A 238 10.85 11.89 -14.01
N TYR A 239 9.92 11.26 -13.30
CA TYR A 239 10.07 9.86 -12.90
C TYR A 239 9.89 8.88 -14.07
N HIS A 240 8.88 9.11 -14.92
CA HIS A 240 8.49 8.18 -15.99
C HIS A 240 8.93 8.62 -17.38
N GLY A 241 9.38 9.87 -17.58
CA GLY A 241 9.52 10.45 -18.92
C GLY A 241 8.17 10.64 -19.62
N PHE A 242 7.09 10.83 -18.86
CA PHE A 242 5.72 10.89 -19.36
C PHE A 242 5.06 12.24 -19.06
N ASN A 243 4.95 13.09 -20.09
CA ASN A 243 4.45 14.45 -19.95
C ASN A 243 2.91 14.55 -19.97
N SER A 244 2.38 15.76 -19.75
CA SER A 244 0.93 16.02 -19.66
C SER A 244 0.16 15.84 -20.97
N LYS A 245 0.84 15.78 -22.11
CA LYS A 245 0.23 15.61 -23.43
C LYS A 245 0.15 14.15 -23.88
N GLN A 246 0.91 13.28 -23.25
CA GLN A 246 0.89 11.84 -23.52
C GLN A 246 -0.31 11.18 -22.83
N LYS A 247 -0.73 10.03 -23.36
CA LYS A 247 -1.79 9.20 -22.79
C LYS A 247 -1.31 7.76 -22.67
N GLN A 248 -1.73 7.09 -21.60
CA GLN A 248 -1.48 5.67 -21.42
C GLN A 248 -2.17 4.88 -22.56
N PRO A 249 -1.48 3.91 -23.19
CA PRO A 249 -2.11 3.06 -24.20
C PRO A 249 -3.32 2.29 -23.63
N PRO A 250 -4.21 1.79 -24.51
CA PRO A 250 -5.27 0.86 -24.11
C PRO A 250 -4.71 -0.34 -23.33
N VAL A 251 -5.57 -0.93 -22.50
CA VAL A 251 -5.22 -2.14 -21.72
C VAL A 251 -4.87 -3.26 -22.70
N ASP A 252 -3.71 -3.88 -22.49
CA ASP A 252 -3.28 -5.11 -23.19
C ASP A 252 -2.53 -5.96 -22.17
N LEU A 253 -3.25 -6.88 -21.53
CA LEU A 253 -2.69 -7.76 -20.51
C LEU A 253 -1.84 -8.89 -21.13
N GLY A 254 -1.90 -9.08 -22.45
CA GLY A 254 -1.18 -10.14 -23.15
C GLY A 254 -1.95 -11.45 -23.22
N GLU A 255 -3.28 -11.40 -23.31
CA GLU A 255 -4.12 -12.60 -23.28
C GLU A 255 -3.83 -13.52 -24.46
N GLY A 256 -3.59 -14.80 -24.16
CA GLY A 256 -3.22 -15.80 -25.16
C GLY A 256 -1.81 -15.63 -25.75
N LYS A 257 -1.03 -14.63 -25.29
CA LYS A 257 0.33 -14.33 -25.79
C LYS A 257 1.44 -14.96 -24.94
N SER A 258 1.14 -15.95 -24.10
CA SER A 258 2.14 -16.64 -23.28
C SER A 258 3.24 -17.30 -24.11
N LYS A 259 2.92 -17.73 -25.33
CA LYS A 259 3.86 -18.33 -26.30
C LYS A 259 4.92 -17.36 -26.82
N ASP A 260 4.70 -16.06 -26.69
CA ASP A 260 5.70 -15.04 -27.07
C ASP A 260 6.91 -15.05 -26.10
N PHE A 261 6.75 -15.70 -24.94
CA PHE A 261 7.73 -15.75 -23.87
C PHE A 261 8.18 -17.19 -23.57
N PRO A 262 8.81 -17.91 -24.51
CA PRO A 262 9.38 -19.22 -24.22
C PRO A 262 10.42 -19.11 -23.08
N PRO A 263 10.64 -20.17 -22.27
CA PRO A 263 11.57 -20.09 -21.15
C PRO A 263 12.98 -19.67 -21.59
N LEU A 264 13.50 -18.57 -21.02
CA LEU A 264 14.80 -18.00 -21.40
C LEU A 264 15.99 -18.86 -20.98
N ASP A 265 15.80 -19.65 -19.93
CA ASP A 265 16.82 -20.48 -19.33
C ASP A 265 16.22 -21.81 -18.86
N PRO A 266 15.91 -22.74 -19.80
CA PRO A 266 15.28 -24.01 -19.47
C PRO A 266 16.16 -24.92 -18.60
N LYS A 267 17.47 -24.69 -18.60
CA LYS A 267 18.44 -25.46 -17.80
C LYS A 267 18.64 -24.88 -16.39
N GLY A 268 18.03 -23.72 -16.08
CA GLY A 268 18.13 -23.06 -14.77
C GLY A 268 19.54 -22.63 -14.38
N LYS A 269 20.38 -22.28 -15.36
CA LYS A 269 21.78 -21.90 -15.11
C LYS A 269 21.92 -20.48 -14.55
N TYR A 270 21.07 -19.57 -14.99
CA TYR A 270 21.14 -18.13 -14.72
C TYR A 270 19.93 -17.64 -13.91
N ILE A 271 18.70 -17.94 -14.35
CA ILE A 271 17.47 -17.44 -13.73
C ILE A 271 17.05 -18.40 -12.61
N LYS A 272 16.88 -17.85 -11.41
CA LYS A 272 16.36 -18.56 -10.24
C LYS A 272 14.84 -18.56 -10.22
N SER A 273 14.23 -17.39 -10.30
CA SER A 273 12.78 -17.25 -10.23
C SER A 273 12.26 -16.06 -11.05
N THR A 274 10.98 -16.13 -11.38
CA THR A 274 10.26 -15.12 -12.16
C THR A 274 9.05 -14.65 -11.39
N ARG A 275 8.78 -13.34 -11.41
CA ARG A 275 7.68 -12.71 -10.68
C ARG A 275 7.11 -11.53 -11.46
N ILE A 276 5.79 -11.49 -11.62
CA ILE A 276 5.08 -10.34 -12.22
C ILE A 276 4.04 -9.85 -11.21
N ARG A 277 4.05 -8.55 -10.90
CA ARG A 277 3.04 -7.91 -10.06
C ARG A 277 2.37 -6.74 -10.77
N CYS A 278 1.13 -6.44 -10.39
CA CYS A 278 0.42 -5.22 -10.73
C CYS A 278 -0.36 -4.68 -9.52
N GLY A 279 -0.55 -3.37 -9.47
CA GLY A 279 -1.41 -2.68 -8.50
C GLY A 279 -2.79 -2.40 -9.10
N ARG A 280 -3.84 -2.52 -8.29
CA ARG A 280 -5.20 -2.13 -8.69
C ARG A 280 -5.91 -1.43 -7.54
N SER A 281 -6.63 -0.38 -7.89
CA SER A 281 -7.48 0.36 -6.96
C SER A 281 -8.93 0.13 -7.33
N LEU A 282 -9.74 -0.25 -6.35
CA LEU A 282 -11.18 -0.47 -6.51
C LEU A 282 -11.92 0.81 -6.91
N ALA A 283 -12.77 0.72 -7.93
CA ALA A 283 -13.64 1.81 -8.35
C ALA A 283 -14.65 2.18 -7.27
N GLY A 284 -14.86 3.48 -7.08
CA GLY A 284 -15.78 4.02 -6.07
C GLY A 284 -15.19 4.23 -4.67
N TYR A 285 -13.91 3.86 -4.45
CA TYR A 285 -13.20 4.14 -3.21
C TYR A 285 -12.06 5.15 -3.45
N PRO A 286 -11.78 6.07 -2.51
CA PRO A 286 -10.56 6.87 -2.53
C PRO A 286 -9.36 6.00 -2.16
N PHE A 287 -8.15 6.57 -2.15
CA PHE A 287 -6.98 5.87 -1.64
C PHE A 287 -6.92 5.93 -0.11
N ASN A 288 -5.95 5.19 0.46
CA ASN A 288 -5.82 4.96 1.89
C ASN A 288 -6.04 6.18 2.82
N PRO A 289 -5.52 7.41 2.55
CA PRO A 289 -5.65 8.51 3.49
C PRO A 289 -7.08 8.96 3.77
N LEU A 290 -8.01 8.66 2.85
CA LEU A 290 -9.42 9.03 2.95
C LEU A 290 -10.35 7.84 3.19
N LEU A 291 -9.80 6.61 3.27
CA LEU A 291 -10.59 5.43 3.62
C LEU A 291 -11.01 5.48 5.08
N LYS A 292 -12.26 5.10 5.35
CA LYS A 292 -12.76 4.85 6.70
C LYS A 292 -12.56 3.40 7.09
N ALA A 293 -12.70 3.09 8.38
CA ALA A 293 -12.60 1.73 8.90
C ALA A 293 -13.54 0.76 8.16
N GLU A 294 -14.79 1.20 7.90
CA GLU A 294 -15.81 0.40 7.23
C GLU A 294 -15.50 0.20 5.74
N ASP A 295 -14.80 1.16 5.10
CA ASP A 295 -14.38 1.02 3.71
C ASP A 295 -13.36 -0.11 3.56
N TYR A 296 -12.39 -0.20 4.47
CA TYR A 296 -11.40 -1.28 4.51
C TYR A 296 -12.06 -2.66 4.58
N GLU A 297 -13.03 -2.84 5.48
CA GLU A 297 -13.79 -4.10 5.62
C GLU A 297 -14.67 -4.39 4.41
N ALA A 298 -15.35 -3.36 3.87
CA ALA A 298 -16.18 -3.53 2.69
C ALA A 298 -15.36 -3.96 1.47
N MET A 299 -14.18 -3.37 1.30
CA MET A 299 -13.24 -3.72 0.22
C MET A 299 -12.67 -5.13 0.41
N GLU A 300 -12.24 -5.48 1.63
CA GLU A 300 -11.82 -6.84 1.96
C GLU A 300 -12.93 -7.86 1.63
N GLY A 301 -14.16 -7.61 2.08
CA GLY A 301 -15.29 -8.49 1.83
C GLY A 301 -15.62 -8.67 0.35
N LYS A 302 -15.49 -7.61 -0.47
CA LYS A 302 -15.65 -7.68 -1.93
C LYS A 302 -14.57 -8.55 -2.57
N VAL A 303 -13.30 -8.34 -2.20
CA VAL A 303 -12.17 -9.10 -2.73
C VAL A 303 -12.26 -10.57 -2.31
N LYS A 304 -12.57 -10.85 -1.04
CA LYS A 304 -12.76 -12.22 -0.53
C LYS A 304 -13.83 -12.97 -1.30
N LYS A 305 -15.02 -12.36 -1.48
CA LYS A 305 -16.12 -12.96 -2.26
C LYS A 305 -15.72 -13.23 -3.71
N ALA A 306 -14.97 -12.32 -4.33
CA ALA A 306 -14.47 -12.52 -5.69
C ALA A 306 -13.54 -13.75 -5.76
N LEU A 307 -12.63 -13.88 -4.79
CA LEU A 307 -11.66 -14.98 -4.73
C LEU A 307 -12.28 -16.34 -4.40
N GLU A 308 -13.28 -16.36 -3.52
CA GLU A 308 -14.07 -17.57 -3.22
C GLU A 308 -14.85 -18.08 -4.43
N SER A 309 -15.21 -17.19 -5.37
CA SER A 309 -15.97 -17.53 -6.58
C SER A 309 -15.09 -18.06 -7.74
N VAL A 310 -13.77 -18.11 -7.58
CA VAL A 310 -12.85 -18.55 -8.63
C VAL A 310 -12.96 -20.06 -8.86
N SER A 311 -13.41 -20.45 -10.06
CA SER A 311 -13.55 -21.86 -10.46
C SER A 311 -12.27 -22.48 -11.00
N ASP A 312 -11.29 -21.64 -11.39
CA ASP A 312 -9.99 -22.09 -11.87
C ASP A 312 -9.23 -22.82 -10.75
N LYS A 313 -8.91 -24.10 -10.99
CA LYS A 313 -8.28 -24.99 -10.01
C LYS A 313 -6.88 -24.51 -9.60
N GLU A 314 -6.13 -23.89 -10.52
CA GLU A 314 -4.77 -23.38 -10.23
C GLU A 314 -4.83 -22.12 -9.37
N LEU A 315 -5.85 -21.28 -9.56
CA LEU A 315 -6.03 -20.03 -8.81
C LEU A 315 -6.70 -20.23 -7.46
N LYS A 316 -7.33 -21.39 -7.22
CA LYS A 316 -7.99 -21.71 -5.96
C LYS A 316 -7.01 -21.62 -4.79
N GLY A 317 -7.45 -20.98 -3.71
CA GLY A 317 -6.61 -20.64 -2.57
C GLY A 317 -7.37 -20.28 -1.33
N VAL A 318 -6.64 -19.70 -0.37
CA VAL A 318 -7.17 -19.30 0.93
C VAL A 318 -6.83 -17.83 1.17
N TYR A 319 -7.80 -17.10 1.72
CA TYR A 319 -7.62 -15.74 2.21
C TYR A 319 -7.31 -15.75 3.70
N TYR A 320 -6.25 -15.05 4.09
CA TYR A 320 -5.78 -14.91 5.46
C TYR A 320 -5.89 -13.44 5.87
N PRO A 321 -6.90 -13.07 6.69
CA PRO A 321 -6.96 -11.73 7.26
C PRO A 321 -5.77 -11.51 8.19
N LEU A 322 -5.23 -10.30 8.25
CA LEU A 322 -4.22 -9.94 9.25
C LEU A 322 -4.85 -9.80 10.63
N THR A 323 -6.11 -9.36 10.71
CA THR A 323 -6.89 -9.40 11.96
C THR A 323 -6.98 -10.83 12.47
N GLY A 324 -6.43 -11.07 13.67
CA GLY A 324 -6.38 -12.40 14.28
C GLY A 324 -5.25 -13.31 13.80
N MET A 325 -4.37 -12.85 12.90
CA MET A 325 -3.18 -13.60 12.49
C MET A 325 -2.13 -13.62 13.61
N THR A 326 -1.61 -14.80 13.96
CA THR A 326 -0.53 -14.90 14.95
C THR A 326 0.77 -14.29 14.42
N LYS A 327 1.60 -13.76 15.33
CA LYS A 327 2.89 -13.15 14.96
C LYS A 327 3.85 -14.17 14.34
N GLU A 328 3.75 -15.45 14.71
CA GLU A 328 4.51 -16.54 14.11
C GLU A 328 4.11 -16.75 12.65
N THR A 329 2.81 -16.77 12.36
CA THR A 329 2.29 -16.90 10.99
C THR A 329 2.69 -15.68 10.16
N GLN A 330 2.54 -14.47 10.72
CA GLN A 330 2.92 -13.22 10.06
C GLN A 330 4.42 -13.22 9.73
N LYS A 331 5.29 -13.56 10.69
CA LYS A 331 6.74 -13.65 10.48
C LYS A 331 7.10 -14.70 9.42
N LYS A 332 6.45 -15.86 9.44
CA LYS A 332 6.68 -16.90 8.44
C LYS A 332 6.29 -16.44 7.04
N LEU A 333 5.12 -15.82 6.86
CA LEU A 333 4.69 -15.32 5.56
C LEU A 333 5.59 -14.17 5.06
N ILE A 334 6.12 -13.33 5.95
CA ILE A 334 7.12 -12.31 5.59
C ILE A 334 8.44 -12.95 5.18
N ALA A 335 8.92 -13.95 5.93
CA ALA A 335 10.15 -14.68 5.65
C ALA A 335 10.09 -15.46 4.33
N ASP A 336 8.92 -16.02 4.00
CA ASP A 336 8.65 -16.69 2.72
C ASP A 336 8.47 -15.68 1.56
N HIS A 337 8.65 -14.36 1.80
CA HIS A 337 8.45 -13.27 0.84
C HIS A 337 7.01 -13.15 0.30
N PHE A 338 6.03 -13.66 1.04
CA PHE A 338 4.63 -13.63 0.65
C PHE A 338 3.87 -12.45 1.23
N LEU A 339 4.12 -12.06 2.49
CA LEU A 339 3.39 -10.98 3.16
C LEU A 339 4.16 -9.66 3.15
N PHE A 340 3.42 -8.55 3.03
CA PHE A 340 3.96 -7.20 3.17
C PHE A 340 4.43 -6.90 4.60
N LYS A 341 5.37 -5.96 4.72
CA LYS A 341 5.90 -5.55 6.02
C LYS A 341 4.91 -4.62 6.72
N GLU A 342 4.90 -4.68 8.04
CA GLU A 342 4.16 -3.76 8.90
C GLU A 342 5.01 -2.51 9.19
N GLY A 343 4.38 -1.34 9.24
CA GLY A 343 5.01 -0.12 9.74
C GLY A 343 5.98 0.58 8.79
N ASP A 344 5.70 0.62 7.48
CA ASP A 344 6.46 1.48 6.57
C ASP A 344 6.26 2.96 6.94
N ARG A 345 7.36 3.66 7.27
CA ARG A 345 7.33 5.06 7.72
C ARG A 345 6.81 6.04 6.66
N HIS A 346 6.96 5.74 5.37
CA HIS A 346 6.43 6.61 4.32
C HIS A 346 4.91 6.46 4.25
N LEU A 347 4.41 5.21 4.29
CA LEU A 347 2.97 4.94 4.32
C LEU A 347 2.32 5.49 5.60
N GLN A 348 2.96 5.35 6.76
CA GLN A 348 2.49 5.94 8.01
C GLN A 348 2.35 7.47 7.90
N GLN A 349 3.37 8.16 7.40
CA GLN A 349 3.33 9.62 7.26
C GLN A 349 2.43 10.09 6.13
N ALA A 350 2.06 9.21 5.19
CA ALA A 350 1.03 9.47 4.19
C ALA A 350 -0.39 9.20 4.71
N ASN A 351 -0.58 8.87 6.01
CA ASN A 351 -1.86 8.41 6.58
C ASN A 351 -2.42 7.14 5.89
N ALA A 352 -1.56 6.31 5.32
CA ALA A 352 -1.97 5.13 4.57
C ALA A 352 -2.17 3.87 5.44
N CYS A 353 -1.78 3.94 6.71
CA CYS A 353 -1.85 2.82 7.67
C CYS A 353 -2.96 2.99 8.72
N ASN A 354 -3.93 3.88 8.49
CA ASN A 354 -5.03 4.10 9.44
C ASN A 354 -5.81 2.79 9.68
N PHE A 355 -6.28 2.60 10.91
CA PHE A 355 -7.05 1.43 11.37
C PHE A 355 -6.33 0.08 11.24
N TRP A 356 -5.00 0.06 11.17
CA TRP A 356 -4.26 -1.20 11.03
C TRP A 356 -4.51 -2.18 12.20
N PRO A 357 -4.71 -3.50 11.95
CA PRO A 357 -4.70 -4.21 10.66
C PRO A 357 -6.08 -4.43 10.03
N GLN A 358 -7.11 -3.68 10.42
CA GLN A 358 -8.50 -3.85 9.95
C GLN A 358 -8.60 -3.81 8.42
N GLY A 359 -9.29 -4.81 7.85
CA GLY A 359 -9.48 -4.99 6.42
C GLY A 359 -8.22 -5.37 5.62
N ARG A 360 -7.08 -5.62 6.27
CA ARG A 360 -5.85 -6.04 5.58
C ARG A 360 -5.77 -7.56 5.55
N GLY A 361 -5.23 -8.08 4.47
CA GLY A 361 -5.04 -9.52 4.33
C GLY A 361 -4.17 -9.91 3.17
N ILE A 362 -3.94 -11.22 3.09
CA ILE A 362 -3.26 -11.87 1.98
C ILE A 362 -4.07 -13.05 1.50
N PHE A 363 -4.23 -13.16 0.19
CA PHE A 363 -4.64 -14.38 -0.47
C PHE A 363 -3.43 -15.05 -1.10
N HIS A 364 -3.38 -16.38 -1.07
CA HIS A 364 -2.54 -17.13 -1.98
C HIS A 364 -3.22 -18.41 -2.44
N ASN A 365 -2.93 -18.84 -3.67
CA ASN A 365 -3.35 -20.15 -4.17
C ASN A 365 -2.63 -21.30 -3.43
N ASN A 366 -3.11 -22.53 -3.64
CA ASN A 366 -2.55 -23.71 -2.98
C ASN A 366 -1.04 -23.91 -3.25
N ASN A 367 -0.59 -23.55 -4.44
CA ASN A 367 0.80 -23.69 -4.88
C ASN A 367 1.68 -22.49 -4.51
N LYS A 368 1.11 -21.45 -3.89
CA LYS A 368 1.78 -20.17 -3.58
C LYS A 368 2.45 -19.50 -4.79
N THR A 369 1.89 -19.70 -5.98
CA THR A 369 2.34 -19.12 -7.26
C THR A 369 1.47 -17.95 -7.72
N PHE A 370 0.35 -17.69 -7.03
CA PHE A 370 -0.52 -16.54 -7.23
C PHE A 370 -0.94 -15.98 -5.88
N LEU A 371 -0.70 -14.69 -5.67
CA LEU A 371 -0.93 -14.00 -4.40
C LEU A 371 -1.62 -12.66 -4.63
N ILE A 372 -2.41 -12.23 -3.65
CA ILE A 372 -3.01 -10.90 -3.63
C ILE A 372 -2.82 -10.30 -2.24
N TRP A 373 -2.19 -9.14 -2.17
CA TRP A 373 -2.23 -8.30 -0.97
C TRP A 373 -3.46 -7.43 -1.04
N VAL A 374 -4.18 -7.33 0.08
CA VAL A 374 -5.38 -6.53 0.21
C VAL A 374 -5.13 -5.40 1.20
N ASN A 375 -5.38 -4.17 0.76
CA ASN A 375 -5.36 -2.94 1.57
C ASN A 375 -4.01 -2.56 2.20
N GLU A 376 -2.90 -2.77 1.47
CA GLU A 376 -1.57 -2.28 1.86
C GLU A 376 -1.32 -0.86 1.30
N GLU A 377 -0.36 -0.67 0.39
CA GLU A 377 -0.10 0.64 -0.25
C GLU A 377 -1.20 0.99 -1.25
N ASP A 378 -1.63 0.00 -2.03
CA ASP A 378 -2.77 0.06 -2.93
C ASP A 378 -3.87 -0.89 -2.40
N HIS A 379 -5.09 -0.76 -2.92
CA HIS A 379 -6.21 -1.60 -2.50
C HIS A 379 -5.93 -3.09 -2.81
N MET A 380 -5.26 -3.35 -3.93
CA MET A 380 -4.83 -4.67 -4.33
C MET A 380 -3.44 -4.65 -4.94
N ARG A 381 -2.59 -5.60 -4.52
CA ARG A 381 -1.37 -5.96 -5.24
C ARG A 381 -1.46 -7.42 -5.68
N ILE A 382 -1.66 -7.62 -6.97
CA ILE A 382 -1.86 -8.94 -7.58
C ILE A 382 -0.52 -9.43 -8.10
N ILE A 383 -0.14 -10.65 -7.75
CA ILE A 383 1.20 -11.19 -7.94
C ILE A 383 1.08 -12.59 -8.52
N SER A 384 1.85 -12.88 -9.56
CA SER A 384 2.12 -14.24 -10.03
C SER A 384 3.63 -14.47 -9.99
N MET A 385 4.05 -15.64 -9.51
CA MET A 385 5.47 -15.99 -9.41
C MET A 385 5.70 -17.49 -9.41
N GLN A 386 6.90 -17.91 -9.78
CA GLN A 386 7.39 -19.29 -9.63
C GLN A 386 8.92 -19.33 -9.80
N GLU A 387 9.53 -20.45 -9.42
CA GLU A 387 10.92 -20.75 -9.78
C GLU A 387 11.09 -20.95 -11.30
N GLY A 388 12.30 -20.71 -11.79
CA GLY A 388 12.68 -20.82 -13.18
C GLY A 388 12.35 -19.59 -14.04
N SER A 389 12.43 -19.80 -15.36
CA SER A 389 12.44 -18.74 -16.38
C SER A 389 11.19 -18.69 -17.26
N ASP A 390 10.11 -19.38 -16.87
CA ASP A 390 8.86 -19.44 -17.64
C ASP A 390 7.99 -18.21 -17.40
N VAL A 391 8.37 -17.11 -18.06
CA VAL A 391 7.64 -15.83 -18.02
C VAL A 391 6.23 -15.97 -18.61
N GLY A 392 6.06 -16.80 -19.64
CA GLY A 392 4.78 -17.04 -20.28
C GLY A 392 3.73 -17.63 -19.34
N ALA A 393 4.10 -18.65 -18.56
CA ALA A 393 3.21 -19.26 -17.56
C ALA A 393 2.88 -18.29 -16.42
N VAL A 394 3.86 -17.51 -15.94
CA VAL A 394 3.64 -16.50 -14.90
C VAL A 394 2.67 -15.42 -15.36
N LEU A 395 2.82 -14.94 -16.60
CA LEU A 395 1.92 -13.96 -17.21
C LEU A 395 0.50 -14.51 -17.37
N ASP A 396 0.36 -15.69 -17.95
CA ASP A 396 -0.97 -16.30 -18.18
C ASP A 396 -1.77 -16.45 -16.87
N ARG A 397 -1.12 -16.94 -15.82
CA ARG A 397 -1.73 -17.05 -14.49
C ARG A 397 -2.12 -15.70 -13.92
N LEU A 398 -1.27 -14.67 -14.08
CA LEU A 398 -1.58 -13.31 -13.63
C LEU A 398 -2.82 -12.77 -14.36
N VAL A 399 -2.87 -12.90 -15.68
CA VAL A 399 -3.98 -12.45 -16.53
C VAL A 399 -5.30 -13.10 -16.09
N ARG A 400 -5.32 -14.43 -15.94
CA ARG A 400 -6.52 -15.15 -15.48
C ARG A 400 -6.96 -14.67 -14.09
N GLY A 401 -6.01 -14.49 -13.17
CA GLY A 401 -6.28 -13.97 -11.83
C GLY A 401 -6.86 -12.55 -11.82
N ILE A 402 -6.29 -11.63 -12.61
CA ILE A 402 -6.81 -10.26 -12.76
C ILE A 402 -8.25 -10.30 -13.26
N LYS A 403 -8.52 -11.03 -14.36
CA LYS A 403 -9.86 -11.10 -14.96
C LYS A 403 -10.89 -11.70 -14.02
N ALA A 404 -10.50 -12.73 -13.26
CA ALA A 404 -11.39 -13.36 -12.29
C ALA A 404 -11.86 -12.34 -11.24
N VAL A 405 -10.95 -11.53 -10.69
CA VAL A 405 -11.30 -10.51 -9.69
C VAL A 405 -12.03 -9.32 -10.33
N GLU A 406 -11.53 -8.80 -11.46
CA GLU A 406 -12.09 -7.63 -12.15
C GLU A 406 -13.55 -7.83 -12.55
N SER A 407 -13.95 -9.06 -12.90
CA SER A 407 -15.34 -9.41 -13.22
C SER A 407 -16.33 -9.17 -12.09
N LYS A 408 -15.86 -9.06 -10.84
CA LYS A 408 -16.66 -8.85 -9.63
C LYS A 408 -16.35 -7.54 -8.93
N VAL A 409 -15.13 -7.04 -9.11
CA VAL A 409 -14.56 -5.90 -8.40
C VAL A 409 -13.95 -4.96 -9.45
N PRO A 410 -14.72 -3.97 -9.95
CA PRO A 410 -14.24 -3.07 -10.99
C PRO A 410 -13.09 -2.18 -10.47
N PHE A 411 -12.13 -1.91 -11.35
CA PHE A 411 -10.93 -1.13 -11.03
C PHE A 411 -10.98 0.29 -11.60
N SER A 412 -10.27 1.21 -10.94
CA SER A 412 -10.13 2.62 -11.31
C SER A 412 -9.05 2.80 -12.38
N ARG A 413 -9.46 3.27 -13.56
CA ARG A 413 -8.56 3.64 -14.67
C ARG A 413 -8.87 5.05 -15.16
N ASP A 414 -7.82 5.84 -15.38
CA ASP A 414 -7.88 7.14 -16.05
C ASP A 414 -7.34 7.03 -17.48
N ASP A 415 -7.90 7.79 -18.41
CA ASP A 415 -7.53 7.75 -19.82
C ASP A 415 -6.09 8.19 -20.09
N ARG A 416 -5.57 9.14 -19.30
CA ARG A 416 -4.19 9.62 -19.43
C ARG A 416 -3.25 8.78 -18.57
N LEU A 417 -3.60 8.55 -17.31
CA LEU A 417 -2.69 7.95 -16.33
C LEU A 417 -2.77 6.42 -16.22
N GLY A 418 -3.71 5.78 -16.92
CA GLY A 418 -3.89 4.34 -16.84
C GLY A 418 -4.51 3.91 -15.53
N TRP A 419 -4.14 2.74 -15.03
CA TRP A 419 -4.60 2.26 -13.74
C TRP A 419 -4.09 3.19 -12.64
N LEU A 420 -5.02 3.63 -11.80
CA LEU A 420 -4.72 4.57 -10.73
C LEU A 420 -4.20 3.83 -9.50
N THR A 421 -3.12 4.35 -8.94
CA THR A 421 -2.44 3.84 -7.73
C THR A 421 -2.22 4.98 -6.76
N PHE A 422 -1.98 4.64 -5.50
CA PHE A 422 -1.76 5.62 -4.43
C PHE A 422 -0.48 6.44 -4.66
N CYS A 423 0.60 5.77 -5.08
CA CYS A 423 1.88 6.38 -5.43
C CYS A 423 1.97 6.66 -6.94
N PRO A 424 2.44 7.85 -7.39
CA PRO A 424 2.59 8.16 -8.82
C PRO A 424 3.59 7.23 -9.54
N THR A 425 4.50 6.60 -8.81
CA THR A 425 5.51 5.69 -9.39
C THR A 425 4.94 4.37 -9.90
N ASN A 426 3.72 4.03 -9.47
CA ASN A 426 3.03 2.79 -9.80
C ASN A 426 1.88 2.98 -10.81
N LEU A 427 1.70 4.18 -11.37
CA LEU A 427 0.69 4.47 -12.39
C LEU A 427 0.91 3.71 -13.71
N GLY A 428 -0.08 3.76 -14.61
CA GLY A 428 0.00 3.25 -15.97
C GLY A 428 -0.43 1.80 -16.06
N SER A 429 0.47 0.93 -16.51
CA SER A 429 0.30 -0.53 -16.48
C SER A 429 0.30 -1.05 -15.04
N THR A 430 0.98 -0.34 -14.13
CA THR A 430 1.35 -0.77 -12.76
C THR A 430 2.25 -2.01 -12.71
N VAL A 431 2.64 -2.53 -13.88
CA VAL A 431 3.33 -3.81 -14.00
C VAL A 431 4.78 -3.65 -13.57
N ARG A 432 5.20 -4.52 -12.67
CA ARG A 432 6.59 -4.83 -12.43
C ARG A 432 6.80 -6.32 -12.66
N ALA A 433 7.30 -6.65 -13.84
CA ALA A 433 7.84 -7.95 -14.19
C ALA A 433 9.31 -8.00 -13.79
N SER A 434 9.74 -9.07 -13.13
CA SER A 434 11.09 -9.21 -12.62
C SER A 434 11.57 -10.66 -12.60
N VAL A 435 12.90 -10.82 -12.64
CA VAL A 435 13.57 -12.11 -12.43
C VAL A 435 14.65 -11.96 -11.37
N HIS A 436 14.83 -13.00 -10.56
CA HIS A 436 16.06 -13.19 -9.80
C HIS A 436 17.05 -13.93 -10.68
N ILE A 437 18.17 -13.31 -11.01
CA ILE A 437 19.12 -13.83 -12.00
C ILE A 437 20.57 -13.67 -11.53
N LYS A 438 21.41 -14.67 -11.83
CA LYS A 438 22.84 -14.69 -11.52
C LYS A 438 23.64 -14.53 -12.82
N LEU A 439 24.39 -13.44 -12.94
CA LEU A 439 25.19 -13.08 -14.13
C LEU A 439 26.59 -12.59 -13.72
N PRO A 440 27.44 -13.47 -13.17
CA PRO A 440 28.67 -13.06 -12.47
C PRO A 440 29.67 -12.30 -13.33
N LEU A 441 29.68 -12.49 -14.65
CA LEU A 441 30.62 -11.82 -15.54
C LEU A 441 30.11 -10.45 -15.99
N VAL A 442 28.87 -10.39 -16.46
CA VAL A 442 28.25 -9.14 -16.94
C VAL A 442 28.02 -8.19 -15.77
N SER A 443 27.59 -8.69 -14.60
CA SER A 443 27.33 -7.85 -13.44
C SER A 443 28.60 -7.27 -12.80
N ALA A 444 29.75 -7.92 -13.01
CA ALA A 444 31.06 -7.43 -12.54
C ALA A 444 31.61 -6.26 -13.38
N ARG A 445 30.99 -5.96 -14.54
CA ARG A 445 31.42 -4.83 -15.37
C ARG A 445 31.04 -3.50 -14.72
N LYS A 446 31.95 -2.52 -14.82
CA LYS A 446 31.72 -1.15 -14.32
C LYS A 446 30.52 -0.46 -14.96
N ASP A 447 30.18 -0.83 -16.20
CA ASP A 447 29.05 -0.27 -16.96
C ASP A 447 27.75 -1.08 -16.85
N PHE A 448 27.66 -2.08 -15.96
CA PHE A 448 26.49 -2.97 -15.85
C PHE A 448 25.15 -2.22 -15.67
N LYS A 449 25.11 -1.25 -14.75
CA LYS A 449 23.89 -0.44 -14.53
C LYS A 449 23.52 0.36 -15.77
N GLN A 450 24.51 0.90 -16.49
CA GLN A 450 24.30 1.66 -17.73
C GLN A 450 23.79 0.74 -18.87
N ILE A 451 24.27 -0.49 -18.94
CA ILE A 451 23.74 -1.52 -19.87
C ILE A 451 22.27 -1.79 -19.55
N CYS A 452 21.94 -2.03 -18.28
CA CYS A 452 20.56 -2.27 -17.85
C CYS A 452 19.65 -1.07 -18.16
N ASP A 453 20.10 0.16 -17.90
CA ASP A 453 19.35 1.37 -18.22
C ASP A 453 19.08 1.50 -19.72
N LYS A 454 20.06 1.21 -20.60
CA LYS A 454 19.87 1.19 -22.07
C LYS A 454 18.88 0.13 -22.54
N LEU A 455 18.73 -0.95 -21.78
CA LEU A 455 17.72 -1.99 -22.00
C LEU A 455 16.37 -1.66 -21.32
N ASN A 456 16.23 -0.45 -20.75
CA ASN A 456 15.07 -0.03 -19.98
C ASN A 456 14.76 -0.96 -18.79
N LEU A 457 15.80 -1.47 -18.15
CA LEU A 457 15.71 -2.32 -16.96
C LEU A 457 16.12 -1.55 -15.71
N GLN A 458 15.53 -1.94 -14.57
CA GLN A 458 15.92 -1.50 -13.24
C GLN A 458 16.55 -2.68 -12.50
N VAL A 459 17.70 -2.43 -11.88
CA VAL A 459 18.45 -3.39 -11.06
C VAL A 459 18.24 -3.09 -9.57
N ARG A 460 17.91 -4.12 -8.79
CA ARG A 460 17.79 -4.07 -7.31
C ARG A 460 18.53 -5.27 -6.69
N GLY A 461 18.82 -5.20 -5.39
CA GLY A 461 19.22 -6.37 -4.61
C GLY A 461 18.07 -7.34 -4.38
N ILE A 462 18.38 -8.51 -3.85
CA ILE A 462 17.46 -9.66 -3.76
C ILE A 462 16.32 -9.47 -2.73
N HIS A 463 16.45 -8.54 -1.80
CA HIS A 463 15.44 -8.25 -0.78
C HIS A 463 14.58 -7.02 -1.12
N GLY A 464 14.68 -6.51 -2.35
CA GLY A 464 13.86 -5.42 -2.86
C GLY A 464 14.59 -4.09 -2.95
N GLU A 465 13.81 -3.00 -2.91
CA GLU A 465 14.35 -1.64 -3.03
C GLU A 465 15.36 -1.35 -1.93
N HIS A 466 16.50 -0.77 -2.30
CA HIS A 466 17.60 -0.40 -1.39
C HIS A 466 18.31 -1.58 -0.69
N SER A 467 18.18 -2.82 -1.19
CA SER A 467 18.99 -3.95 -0.71
C SER A 467 20.23 -4.19 -1.59
N GLU A 468 21.29 -4.72 -0.98
CA GLU A 468 22.50 -5.16 -1.68
C GLU A 468 22.28 -6.50 -2.41
N SER A 469 23.09 -6.78 -3.42
CA SER A 469 23.11 -8.08 -4.10
C SER A 469 23.93 -9.08 -3.29
N GLU A 470 23.34 -10.22 -2.93
CA GLU A 470 24.08 -11.32 -2.32
C GLU A 470 24.50 -12.35 -3.38
N GLY A 471 25.77 -12.75 -3.37
CA GLY A 471 26.28 -13.86 -4.21
C GLY A 471 26.18 -13.64 -5.73
N GLY A 472 26.13 -12.38 -6.19
CA GLY A 472 26.01 -12.02 -7.60
C GLY A 472 24.62 -12.25 -8.20
N VAL A 473 23.58 -12.32 -7.34
CA VAL A 473 22.18 -12.43 -7.75
C VAL A 473 21.53 -11.06 -7.69
N TYR A 474 20.80 -10.70 -8.75
CA TYR A 474 20.09 -9.43 -8.87
C TYR A 474 18.61 -9.63 -9.12
N ASP A 475 17.79 -8.70 -8.62
CA ASP A 475 16.41 -8.51 -9.05
C ASP A 475 16.42 -7.53 -10.24
N ILE A 476 16.19 -8.06 -11.44
CA ILE A 476 16.15 -7.29 -12.70
C ILE A 476 14.70 -7.19 -13.16
N SER A 477 14.24 -5.97 -13.42
CA SER A 477 12.84 -5.67 -13.73
C SER A 477 12.66 -4.63 -14.82
N ASN A 478 11.47 -4.53 -15.43
CA ASN A 478 11.16 -3.39 -16.30
C ASN A 478 11.20 -2.06 -15.52
N LYS A 479 11.81 -1.03 -16.11
CA LYS A 479 11.89 0.31 -15.52
C LYS A 479 10.59 1.10 -15.72
N ALA A 480 10.06 1.09 -16.94
CA ALA A 480 8.88 1.86 -17.31
C ALA A 480 7.59 1.17 -16.86
N ARG A 481 6.60 1.97 -16.41
CA ARG A 481 5.24 1.52 -16.08
C ARG A 481 4.16 2.32 -16.78
N LEU A 482 4.44 3.59 -17.04
CA LEU A 482 3.59 4.54 -17.74
C LEU A 482 4.09 4.74 -19.18
N GLY A 483 3.20 5.00 -20.13
CA GLY A 483 3.49 5.11 -21.56
C GLY A 483 3.63 3.78 -22.31
N ILE A 484 3.50 2.64 -21.63
CA ILE A 484 3.58 1.28 -22.20
C ILE A 484 2.44 0.41 -21.69
N SER A 485 1.96 -0.55 -22.49
CA SER A 485 0.95 -1.52 -22.04
C SER A 485 1.53 -2.54 -21.06
N GLU A 486 0.65 -3.30 -20.40
CA GLU A 486 1.05 -4.38 -19.48
C GLU A 486 1.89 -5.46 -20.20
N TYR A 487 1.45 -5.90 -21.38
CA TYR A 487 2.19 -6.83 -22.23
C TYR A 487 3.56 -6.27 -22.63
N GLN A 488 3.63 -5.00 -23.04
CA GLN A 488 4.89 -4.35 -23.41
C GLN A 488 5.84 -4.24 -22.22
N ALA A 489 5.34 -3.99 -21.01
CA ALA A 489 6.15 -3.98 -19.79
C ALA A 489 6.80 -5.34 -19.51
N VAL A 490 6.04 -6.43 -19.65
CA VAL A 490 6.57 -7.80 -19.52
C VAL A 490 7.58 -8.10 -20.62
N LYS A 491 7.26 -7.73 -21.86
CA LYS A 491 8.15 -7.93 -23.01
C LYS A 491 9.48 -7.18 -22.87
N GLN A 492 9.44 -5.95 -22.38
CA GLN A 492 10.65 -5.16 -22.11
C GLN A 492 11.58 -5.85 -21.10
N MET A 493 11.02 -6.39 -20.00
CA MET A 493 11.79 -7.19 -19.05
C MET A 493 12.38 -8.43 -19.73
N TYR A 494 11.54 -9.19 -20.43
CA TYR A 494 11.92 -10.45 -21.07
C TYR A 494 13.06 -10.25 -22.10
N ASP A 495 12.92 -9.30 -23.02
CA ASP A 495 13.91 -9.03 -24.06
C ASP A 495 15.24 -8.52 -23.45
N GLY A 496 15.15 -7.66 -22.45
CA GLY A 496 16.32 -7.15 -21.74
C GLY A 496 17.08 -8.26 -21.00
N VAL A 497 16.37 -9.12 -20.27
CA VAL A 497 16.97 -10.27 -19.57
C VAL A 497 17.57 -11.26 -20.57
N LYS A 498 16.89 -11.55 -21.68
CA LYS A 498 17.42 -12.37 -22.76
C LYS A 498 18.76 -11.83 -23.25
N LYS A 499 18.86 -10.52 -23.47
CA LYS A 499 20.10 -9.90 -23.92
C LYS A 499 21.23 -9.99 -22.89
N LEU A 500 20.92 -9.82 -21.61
CA LEU A 500 21.89 -9.99 -20.54
C LEU A 500 22.43 -11.42 -20.45
N ILE A 501 21.57 -12.43 -20.65
CA ILE A 501 21.99 -13.84 -20.70
C ILE A 501 22.88 -14.12 -21.91
N GLU A 502 22.57 -13.56 -23.08
CA GLU A 502 23.43 -13.65 -24.27
C GLU A 502 24.82 -13.08 -23.99
N MET A 503 24.90 -11.88 -23.39
CA MET A 503 26.15 -11.24 -23.02
C MET A 503 26.96 -12.09 -22.02
N GLU A 504 26.29 -12.68 -21.02
CA GLU A 504 26.93 -13.56 -20.05
C GLU A 504 27.54 -14.79 -20.75
N LYS A 505 26.78 -15.45 -21.63
CA LYS A 505 27.26 -16.60 -22.43
C LYS A 505 28.45 -16.24 -23.31
N GLU A 506 28.46 -15.04 -23.91
CA GLU A 506 29.60 -14.58 -24.71
C GLU A 506 30.85 -14.34 -23.87
N MET A 507 30.70 -13.84 -22.64
CA MET A 507 31.82 -13.66 -21.72
C MET A 507 32.33 -14.99 -21.16
N GLU A 508 31.44 -15.97 -20.93
CA GLU A 508 31.81 -17.32 -20.49
C GLU A 508 32.65 -18.06 -21.54
N LYS A 509 32.38 -17.86 -22.84
CA LYS A 509 33.17 -18.47 -23.93
C LYS A 509 34.59 -17.90 -24.07
N LYS A 510 34.85 -16.71 -23.51
CA LYS A 510 36.15 -16.03 -23.57
C LYS A 510 37.04 -16.38 -22.37
N LYS A 511 36.50 -17.11 -21.38
CA LYS A 511 37.25 -17.78 -20.33
C LYS A 511 37.61 -19.17 -20.79
#